data_AF-A0A356NM97-F1
#
_entry.id   AF-A0A356NM97-F1
#
_cell.length_a   1.000
_cell.length_b   1.000
_cell.length_c   1.000
_cell.angle_alpha   90.00
_cell.angle_beta   90.00
_cell.angle_gamma   90.00
#
_symmetry.space_group_name_H-M   'P 1'
#
loop_
_entity.id
_entity.type
_entity.pdbx_description
1 polymer ?
#
loop_
_entity_poly.entity_id
_entity_poly.type
_entity_poly.pdbx_seq_one_letter_code
_entity_poly.pdbx_strand_id
1 'polypeptide(L)' 'MGGSFKSLKGQFLLDGGKLNGSFFHRAVVFVCQHDPEGAFGLMINRPTGHTIQELSSEVIP' A
#
# COMPACT_ATOMS: atom_id res chain seq x y z
N MET A 1 -23.06 20.61 -9.75
CA MET A 1 -21.91 20.78 -8.84
C MET A 1 -21.06 19.53 -8.93
N GLY A 2 -19.95 19.56 -9.67
CA GLY A 2 -18.99 18.45 -9.67
C GLY A 2 -18.23 18.49 -8.35
N GLY A 3 -18.41 17.47 -7.50
CA GLY A 3 -17.63 17.35 -6.28
C GLY A 3 -16.15 17.21 -6.65
N SER A 4 -15.30 18.09 -6.12
CA SER A 4 -13.85 17.99 -6.29
C SER A 4 -13.37 16.63 -5.75
N PHE A 5 -12.59 15.91 -6.54
CA PHE A 5 -11.99 14.65 -6.12
C PHE A 5 -11.15 14.84 -4.86
N LYS A 6 -11.37 14.01 -3.84
CA LYS A 6 -10.60 14.03 -2.59
C LYS A 6 -9.55 12.94 -2.62
N SER A 7 -8.31 13.33 -2.88
CA SER A 7 -7.16 12.42 -2.84
C SER A 7 -6.86 11.94 -1.41
N LEU A 8 -6.28 10.74 -1.35
CA LEU A 8 -5.76 10.10 -0.13
C LEU A 8 -4.24 9.91 -0.23
N LYS A 9 -3.60 10.50 -1.25
CA LYS A 9 -2.15 10.46 -1.40
C LYS A 9 -1.46 10.95 -0.12
N GLY A 10 -0.45 10.20 0.33
CA GLY A 10 0.30 10.48 1.55
C GLY A 10 -0.40 10.04 2.84
N GLN A 11 -1.56 9.38 2.75
CA GLN A 11 -2.27 8.84 3.91
C GLN A 11 -2.00 7.34 4.09
N PHE A 12 -2.32 6.83 5.29
CA PHE A 12 -2.37 5.40 5.57
C PHE A 12 -3.81 4.87 5.51
N LEU A 13 -4.00 3.73 4.87
CA LEU A 13 -5.24 2.95 4.93
C LEU A 13 -5.06 1.83 5.95
N LEU A 14 -6.07 1.67 6.81
CA LEU A 14 -6.10 0.68 7.88
C LEU A 14 -7.33 -0.21 7.70
N ASP A 15 -7.17 -1.52 7.96
CA ASP A 15 -8.21 -2.56 7.97
C ASP A 15 -9.50 -2.14 8.71
N GLY A 16 -9.40 -1.34 9.78
CA GLY A 16 -10.55 -0.95 10.59
C GLY A 16 -11.14 -2.07 11.45
N GLY A 17 -10.52 -3.26 11.46
CA GLY A 17 -10.85 -4.41 12.30
C GLY A 17 -11.84 -5.40 11.69
N LYS A 18 -12.24 -5.23 10.42
CA LYS A 18 -13.28 -6.03 9.76
C LYS A 18 -12.74 -6.95 8.67
N LEU A 19 -11.44 -6.89 8.37
CA LEU A 19 -10.84 -7.67 7.29
C LEU A 19 -10.22 -9.00 7.77
N ASN A 20 -10.67 -9.52 8.91
CA ASN A 20 -10.27 -10.83 9.45
C ASN A 20 -10.35 -11.92 8.39
N GLY A 21 -9.28 -12.70 8.24
CA GLY A 21 -9.19 -13.80 7.26
C GLY A 21 -8.92 -13.38 5.81
N SER A 22 -8.86 -12.08 5.52
CA SER A 22 -8.46 -11.59 4.18
C SER A 22 -6.95 -11.37 4.08
N PHE A 23 -6.48 -11.16 2.84
CA PHE A 23 -5.09 -10.76 2.59
C PHE A 23 -4.70 -9.44 3.28
N PHE A 24 -5.67 -8.55 3.52
CA PHE A 24 -5.46 -7.23 4.11
C PHE A 24 -5.74 -7.20 5.62
N HIS A 25 -5.88 -8.36 6.27
CA HIS A 25 -6.05 -8.39 7.71
C HIS A 25 -4.87 -7.72 8.41
N ARG A 26 -5.16 -6.72 9.25
CA ARG A 26 -4.21 -5.84 9.95
C ARG A 26 -3.22 -5.13 9.02
N ALA A 27 -3.52 -5.02 7.73
CA ALA A 27 -2.65 -4.31 6.80
C ALA A 27 -2.64 -2.81 7.08
N VAL A 28 -1.45 -2.22 6.94
CA VAL A 28 -1.23 -0.78 6.87
C VAL A 28 -0.69 -0.48 5.48
N VAL A 29 -1.49 0.22 4.68
CA VAL A 29 -1.12 0.57 3.30
C VAL A 29 -0.83 2.06 3.23
N PHE A 30 0.37 2.43 2.77
CA PHE A 30 0.70 3.82 2.45
C PHE A 30 0.27 4.15 1.02
N VAL A 31 -0.53 5.20 0.83
CA VAL A 31 -1.04 5.60 -0.49
C VAL A 31 -0.03 6.52 -1.18
N CYS A 32 0.66 6.01 -2.20
CA CYS A 32 1.67 6.76 -2.96
C CYS A 32 1.03 7.64 -4.04
N GLN A 33 -0.05 7.16 -4.66
CA GLN A 33 -0.80 7.85 -5.71
C GLN A 33 -2.29 7.59 -5.49
N HIS A 34 -3.12 8.62 -5.69
CA HIS A 34 -4.58 8.51 -5.70
C HIS A 34 -5.14 9.69 -6.50
N ASP A 35 -5.72 9.37 -7.65
CA ASP A 35 -6.34 10.28 -8.62
C ASP A 35 -7.71 9.69 -9.03
N PRO A 36 -8.49 10.37 -9.88
CA PRO A 36 -9.80 9.86 -10.32
C PRO A 36 -9.74 8.51 -11.04
N GLU A 37 -8.60 8.13 -11.61
CA GLU A 37 -8.40 6.90 -12.36
C GLU A 37 -8.09 5.71 -11.42
N GLY A 38 -7.51 5.96 -10.25
CA GLY A 38 -7.31 4.93 -9.24
C GLY A 38 -6.31 5.30 -8.15
N ALA A 39 -5.80 4.26 -7.46
CA ALA A 39 -4.84 4.41 -6.39
C ALA A 39 -3.75 3.33 -6.43
N PHE A 40 -2.54 3.73 -6.06
CA PHE A 40 -1.40 2.84 -5.86
C PHE A 40 -0.81 3.06 -4.47
N GLY A 41 -0.47 1.98 -3.79
CA GLY A 41 0.09 2.02 -2.45
C GLY A 41 0.88 0.78 -2.07
N LEU A 42 1.61 0.88 -0.97
CA LEU A 42 2.52 -0.14 -0.47
C LEU A 42 2.07 -0.63 0.91
N MET A 43 2.04 -1.95 1.11
CA MET A 43 1.83 -2.54 2.43
C MET A 43 3.13 -2.46 3.23
N ILE A 44 3.15 -1.65 4.29
CA ILE A 44 4.39 -1.32 5.02
C ILE A 44 4.65 -2.19 6.24
N ASN A 45 3.66 -2.97 6.67
CA ASN A 45 3.74 -3.78 7.90
C ASN A 45 3.69 -5.29 7.62
N ARG A 46 4.02 -5.70 6.40
CA ARG A 46 4.11 -7.12 6.01
C ARG A 46 5.47 -7.41 5.39
N PRO A 47 6.41 -7.99 6.16
CA PRO A 47 7.70 -8.39 5.65
C PRO A 47 7.55 -9.46 4.56
N THR A 48 8.41 -9.40 3.53
CA THR A 48 8.43 -10.38 2.44
C THR A 48 9.31 -11.60 2.72
N GLY A 49 10.07 -11.58 3.82
CA GLY A 49 11.06 -12.61 4.15
C GLY A 49 12.42 -12.42 3.47
N HIS A 50 12.56 -11.40 2.61
CA HIS A 50 13.80 -11.08 1.91
C HIS A 50 14.41 -9.76 2.41
N THR A 51 15.74 -9.70 2.40
CA THR A 51 16.50 -8.47 2.59
C THR A 51 16.68 -7.73 1.28
N ILE A 52 16.97 -6.43 1.35
CA ILE A 52 17.29 -5.64 0.15
C ILE A 52 18.54 -6.17 -0.55
N GLN A 53 19.52 -6.69 0.21
CA GLN A 53 20.73 -7.28 -0.34
C GLN A 53 20.41 -8.46 -1.27
N GLU A 54 19.61 -9.42 -0.81
CA GLU A 54 19.23 -10.61 -1.58
C GLU A 54 18.52 -10.24 -2.89
N LEU A 55 17.65 -9.23 -2.84
CA LEU A 55 16.92 -8.74 -4.01
C LEU A 55 17.81 -7.93 -4.96
N SER A 56 18.80 -7.19 -4.44
CA SER A 56 19.67 -6.34 -5.26
C SER A 56 20.65 -7.12 -6.12
N SER A 57 21.13 -8.28 -5.64
CA SER A 57 22.02 -9.17 -6.39
C SER A 57 21.37 -9.82 -7.61
N GLU A 58 20.04 -9.79 -7.71
CA GLU A 58 19.30 -10.30 -8.86
C GLU A 58 19.07 -9.22 -9.93
N VAL A 59 19.09 -7.94 -9.55
CA VAL A 59 18.70 -6.81 -10.41
C VAL A 59 19.89 -6.03 -10.95
N ILE A 60 21.06 -6.12 -10.31
CA ILE A 60 22.29 -5.44 -10.75
C ILE A 60 23.38 -6.51 -10.94
N PRO A 61 23.88 -6.74 -12.17
CA PRO A 61 25.00 -7.65 -12.39
C PRO A 61 26.29 -7.18 -11.71
#